data_AF-A0A7W1H9D9-F1
#
_entry.id   AF-A0A7W1H9D9-F1
#
_cell.length_a   1.000
_cell.length_b   1.000
_cell.length_c   1.000
_cell.angle_alpha   90.00
_cell.angle_beta   90.00
_cell.angle_gamma   90.00
#
_symmetry.space_group_name_H-M   'P 1'
#
loop_
_entity.id
_entity.type
_entity.pdbx_description
1 polymer ?
#
loop_
_entity_poly.entity_id
_entity_poly.type
_entity_poly.pdbx_seq_one_letter_code
_entity_poly.pdbx_strand_id
1 'polypeptide(L)'
;AVAISLGAASVREIDRINIYQASALAMRRSLERLPLTPDHVLIDGRHIRTLPVPHTAVVHGDSRCFSIACASILAKVTRDRLMTALSRRHPGYLWECNAGYTTRAHVAGLAAHGVTAHHRRSFWRIGQLTFDFDSVVTGGAEEEAELLAQMIAAHDGPQLPPLS
;
A
#
# COMPACT_ATOMS: atom_id res chain seq x y z
N ALA A 1 -10.12 7.33 -25.95
CA ALA A 1 -8.88 6.58 -26.26
C ALA A 1 -9.15 5.68 -27.46
N VAL A 2 -8.16 5.49 -28.35
CA VAL A 2 -8.31 4.60 -29.52
C VAL A 2 -8.10 3.12 -29.18
N ALA A 3 -7.32 2.83 -28.13
CA ALA A 3 -7.11 1.50 -27.57
C ALA A 3 -6.66 1.60 -26.11
N ILE A 4 -7.00 0.60 -25.30
CA ILE A 4 -6.57 0.47 -23.89
C ILE A 4 -6.27 -1.00 -23.62
N SER A 5 -5.22 -1.26 -22.85
CA SER A 5 -4.90 -2.57 -22.31
C SER A 5 -4.35 -2.44 -20.90
N LEU A 6 -4.35 -3.54 -20.15
CA LEU A 6 -3.77 -3.61 -18.81
C LEU A 6 -2.77 -4.77 -18.72
N GLY A 7 -1.68 -4.52 -18.02
CA GLY A 7 -0.70 -5.51 -17.64
C GLY A 7 -0.49 -5.53 -16.13
N ALA A 8 -0.15 -6.70 -15.60
CA ALA A 8 0.10 -6.90 -14.18
C ALA A 8 1.25 -7.88 -13.97
N ALA A 9 1.91 -7.76 -12.82
CA ALA A 9 2.87 -8.72 -12.31
C ALA A 9 2.45 -9.14 -10.90
N SER A 10 2.48 -10.45 -10.66
CA SER A 10 2.08 -11.07 -9.40
C SER A 10 3.11 -10.83 -8.29
N VAL A 11 2.69 -11.05 -7.03
CA VAL A 11 3.58 -11.02 -5.86
C VAL A 11 4.74 -12.00 -6.02
N ARG A 12 4.46 -13.22 -6.52
CA ARG A 12 5.48 -14.23 -6.82
C ARG A 12 6.51 -13.74 -7.83
N GLU A 13 6.06 -13.03 -8.86
CA GLU A 13 6.97 -12.44 -9.85
C GLU A 13 7.81 -11.34 -9.20
N ILE A 14 7.19 -10.41 -8.45
CA ILE A 14 7.92 -9.36 -7.73
C ILE A 14 9.00 -9.93 -6.83
N ASP A 15 8.67 -10.96 -6.03
CA ASP A 15 9.64 -11.60 -5.14
C ASP A 15 10.76 -12.32 -5.91
N ARG A 16 10.49 -12.82 -7.12
CA ARG A 16 11.48 -13.53 -7.96
C ARG A 16 12.39 -12.58 -8.73
N ILE A 17 11.85 -11.51 -9.33
CA ILE A 17 12.57 -10.66 -10.28
C ILE A 17 12.76 -9.23 -9.80
N ASN A 18 12.40 -8.89 -8.56
CA ASN A 18 12.33 -7.55 -7.97
C ASN A 18 11.26 -6.63 -8.58
N ILE A 19 10.96 -5.53 -7.87
CA ILE A 19 9.88 -4.61 -8.25
C ILE A 19 10.16 -3.83 -9.55
N TYR A 20 11.41 -3.52 -9.84
CA TYR A 20 11.77 -2.79 -11.07
C TYR A 20 11.48 -3.65 -12.30
N GLN A 21 11.96 -4.90 -12.32
CA GLN A 21 11.71 -5.81 -13.45
C GLN A 21 10.25 -6.25 -13.52
N ALA A 22 9.56 -6.40 -12.38
CA ALA A 22 8.13 -6.71 -12.36
C ALA A 22 7.29 -5.56 -12.95
N SER A 23 7.64 -4.31 -12.69
CA SER A 23 7.00 -3.15 -13.34
C SER A 23 7.23 -3.16 -14.85
N ALA A 24 8.46 -3.42 -15.31
CA ALA A 24 8.76 -3.56 -16.73
C ALA A 24 7.99 -4.71 -17.40
N LEU A 25 7.87 -5.85 -16.72
CA LEU A 25 7.08 -7.00 -17.17
C LEU A 25 5.59 -6.65 -17.30
N ALA A 26 5.03 -5.93 -16.33
CA ALA A 26 3.64 -5.48 -16.38
C ALA A 26 3.41 -4.52 -17.56
N MET A 27 4.31 -3.55 -17.79
CA MET A 27 4.20 -2.65 -18.94
C MET A 27 4.28 -3.42 -20.27
N ARG A 28 5.24 -4.35 -20.40
CA ARG A 28 5.36 -5.19 -21.59
C ARG A 28 4.10 -6.01 -21.85
N ARG A 29 3.52 -6.65 -20.82
CA ARG A 29 2.24 -7.37 -20.92
C ARG A 29 1.09 -6.48 -21.35
N SER A 30 1.10 -5.20 -20.95
CA SER A 30 0.11 -4.23 -21.41
C SER A 30 0.28 -3.99 -22.91
N LEU A 31 1.50 -3.70 -23.37
CA LEU A 31 1.78 -3.45 -24.78
C LEU A 31 1.47 -4.66 -25.67
N GLU A 32 1.86 -5.87 -25.24
CA GLU A 32 1.58 -7.13 -25.95
C GLU A 32 0.07 -7.41 -26.12
N ARG A 33 -0.78 -6.82 -25.26
CA ARG A 33 -2.25 -6.96 -25.32
C ARG A 33 -2.95 -5.77 -25.94
N LEU A 34 -2.22 -4.72 -26.29
CA LEU A 34 -2.80 -3.55 -26.91
C LEU A 34 -3.19 -3.95 -28.34
N PRO A 35 -4.45 -3.72 -28.78
CA PRO A 35 -4.90 -4.14 -30.12
C PRO A 35 -4.20 -3.39 -31.26
N LEU A 36 -3.48 -2.31 -30.93
CA LEU A 36 -2.69 -1.51 -31.86
C LEU A 36 -1.25 -1.49 -31.37
N THR A 37 -0.30 -1.66 -32.29
CA THR A 37 1.13 -1.52 -31.98
C THR A 37 1.52 -0.04 -32.07
N PRO A 38 1.99 0.59 -30.98
CA PRO A 38 2.43 1.96 -31.02
C PRO A 38 3.84 2.09 -31.64
N ASP A 39 4.06 3.13 -32.43
CA ASP A 39 5.39 3.45 -32.97
C ASP A 39 6.36 3.94 -31.87
N HIS A 40 5.83 4.61 -30.85
CA HIS A 40 6.59 5.15 -29.72
C HIS A 40 5.75 5.18 -28.44
N VAL A 41 6.39 4.95 -27.29
CA VAL A 41 5.73 4.94 -25.97
C VAL A 41 6.29 6.01 -25.04
N LEU A 42 5.41 6.69 -24.31
CA LEU A 42 5.79 7.59 -23.23
C LEU A 42 5.57 6.88 -21.89
N ILE A 43 6.59 6.84 -21.03
CA ILE A 43 6.58 6.10 -19.76
C ILE A 43 6.84 7.07 -18.62
N ASP A 44 6.07 6.95 -17.53
CA ASP A 44 6.34 7.70 -16.31
C ASP A 44 7.58 7.16 -15.58
N GLY A 45 8.49 8.06 -15.19
CA GLY A 45 9.63 7.75 -14.33
C GLY A 45 10.91 7.45 -15.10
N ARG A 46 11.49 6.27 -14.89
CA ARG A 46 12.84 5.91 -15.36
C ARG A 46 12.79 5.11 -16.67
N HIS A 47 13.85 5.24 -17.47
CA HIS A 47 14.02 4.44 -18.68
C HIS A 47 14.03 2.93 -18.37
N ILE A 48 13.35 2.15 -19.22
CA ILE A 48 13.21 0.69 -19.09
C ILE A 48 13.98 0.02 -20.23
N ARG A 49 15.21 -0.42 -19.93
CA ARG A 49 16.10 -1.01 -20.94
C ARG A 49 15.54 -2.28 -21.61
N THR A 50 14.62 -2.96 -20.94
CA THR A 50 14.07 -4.26 -21.36
C THR A 50 12.77 -4.13 -22.16
N LEU A 51 12.29 -2.91 -22.44
CA LEU A 51 11.06 -2.71 -23.20
C LEU A 51 11.38 -2.77 -24.70
N PRO A 52 10.69 -3.62 -25.49
CA PRO A 52 11.06 -3.89 -26.89
C PRO A 52 10.59 -2.82 -27.89
N VAL A 53 10.02 -1.71 -27.41
CA VAL A 53 9.49 -0.63 -28.25
C VAL A 53 10.28 0.68 -28.04
N PRO A 54 10.42 1.53 -29.07
CA PRO A 54 10.93 2.89 -28.90
C PRO A 54 10.14 3.61 -27.81
N HIS A 55 10.85 4.22 -26.87
CA HIS A 55 10.18 4.89 -25.77
C HIS A 55 10.98 6.04 -25.18
N THR A 56 10.26 6.97 -24.56
CA THR A 56 10.82 8.08 -23.78
C THR A 56 10.31 7.99 -22.36
N ALA A 57 11.23 8.01 -21.41
CA ALA A 57 10.89 8.14 -20.00
C ALA A 57 10.73 9.62 -19.64
N VAL A 58 9.61 9.96 -19.00
CA VAL A 58 9.26 11.31 -18.57
C VAL A 58 9.17 11.31 -17.05
N VAL A 59 10.05 12.04 -16.38
CA VAL A 59 10.00 12.21 -14.93
C VAL A 59 8.78 13.05 -14.56
N HIS A 60 7.94 12.55 -13.65
CA HIS A 60 6.62 13.12 -13.33
C HIS A 60 5.72 13.22 -14.56
N GLY A 61 5.73 12.17 -15.38
CA GLY A 61 5.05 12.13 -16.67
C GLY A 61 3.54 12.26 -16.53
N ASP A 62 2.95 11.79 -15.44
CA ASP A 62 1.53 11.94 -15.13
C ASP A 62 1.08 13.41 -15.02
N SER A 63 1.95 14.29 -14.51
CA SER A 63 1.68 15.74 -14.44
C SER A 63 1.99 16.50 -15.74
N ARG A 64 2.69 15.87 -16.69
CA ARG A 64 3.25 16.53 -17.89
C ARG A 64 2.69 16.00 -19.21
N CYS A 65 2.12 14.81 -19.22
CA CYS A 65 1.69 14.12 -20.42
C CYS A 65 0.29 13.52 -20.21
N PHE A 66 -0.65 13.95 -21.04
CA PHE A 66 -2.04 13.52 -20.94
C PHE A 66 -2.21 12.00 -21.08
N SER A 67 -1.48 11.36 -22.00
CA SER A 67 -1.57 9.90 -22.17
C SER A 67 -1.02 9.13 -20.97
N ILE A 68 0.04 9.64 -20.33
CA ILE A 68 0.57 9.06 -19.09
C ILE A 68 -0.44 9.25 -17.96
N ALA A 69 -1.02 10.45 -17.80
CA ALA A 69 -2.05 10.72 -16.80
C ALA A 69 -3.24 9.74 -16.93
N CYS A 70 -3.75 9.54 -18.15
CA CYS A 70 -4.82 8.58 -18.41
C CYS A 70 -4.43 7.15 -18.03
N ALA A 71 -3.21 6.72 -18.39
CA ALA A 71 -2.72 5.39 -18.04
C ALA A 71 -2.60 5.21 -16.51
N SER A 72 -2.11 6.22 -15.80
CA SER A 72 -2.01 6.23 -14.32
C SER A 72 -3.37 6.10 -13.65
N ILE A 73 -4.40 6.82 -14.13
CA ILE A 73 -5.77 6.71 -13.62
C ILE A 73 -6.31 5.29 -13.82
N LEU A 74 -6.17 4.73 -15.03
CA LEU A 74 -6.64 3.37 -15.33
C LEU A 74 -5.95 2.32 -14.45
N ALA A 75 -4.63 2.42 -14.28
CA ALA A 75 -3.87 1.53 -13.44
C ALA A 75 -4.30 1.63 -11.96
N LYS A 76 -4.44 2.86 -11.43
CA LYS A 76 -4.85 3.11 -10.05
C LYS A 76 -6.25 2.58 -9.76
N VAL A 77 -7.24 2.95 -10.57
CA VAL A 77 -8.64 2.52 -10.40
C VAL A 77 -8.75 0.99 -10.49
N THR A 78 -8.04 0.37 -11.43
CA THR A 78 -8.04 -1.11 -11.56
C THR A 78 -7.43 -1.75 -10.32
N ARG A 79 -6.27 -1.26 -9.86
CA ARG A 79 -5.60 -1.81 -8.67
C ARG A 79 -6.47 -1.66 -7.42
N ASP A 80 -7.08 -0.51 -7.21
CA ASP A 80 -7.90 -0.26 -6.01
C ASP A 80 -9.14 -1.16 -5.98
N ARG A 81 -9.76 -1.42 -7.13
CA ARG A 81 -10.84 -2.41 -7.26
C ARG A 81 -10.36 -3.82 -6.89
N LEU A 82 -9.17 -4.21 -7.34
CA LEU A 82 -8.58 -5.51 -6.97
C LEU A 82 -8.30 -5.61 -5.48
N MET A 83 -7.76 -4.56 -4.85
CA MET A 83 -7.49 -4.54 -3.41
C MET A 83 -8.78 -4.57 -2.58
N THR A 84 -9.83 -3.88 -3.04
CA THR A 84 -11.16 -3.94 -2.41
C THR A 84 -11.75 -5.35 -2.47
N ALA A 85 -11.70 -5.99 -3.64
CA ALA A 85 -12.16 -7.37 -3.80
C ALA A 85 -11.33 -8.34 -2.95
N LEU A 86 -10.03 -8.09 -2.82
CA LEU A 86 -9.13 -8.89 -2.02
C LEU A 86 -9.41 -8.75 -0.52
N SER A 87 -9.73 -7.53 -0.04
CA SER A 87 -10.09 -7.30 1.36
C SER A 87 -11.32 -8.10 1.79
N ARG A 88 -12.31 -8.25 0.91
CA ARG A 88 -13.48 -9.12 1.17
C ARG A 88 -13.11 -10.59 1.37
N ARG A 89 -12.03 -11.06 0.73
CA ARG A 89 -11.53 -12.44 0.85
C ARG A 89 -10.58 -12.63 2.03
N HIS A 90 -9.96 -11.55 2.48
CA HIS A 90 -9.02 -11.51 3.59
C HIS A 90 -9.42 -10.35 4.52
N PRO A 91 -10.49 -10.52 5.32
CA PRO A 91 -10.90 -9.49 6.27
C PRO A 91 -9.80 -9.25 7.32
N GLY A 92 -9.76 -8.04 7.88
CA GLY A 92 -8.83 -7.65 8.94
C GLY A 92 -7.57 -6.91 8.48
N TYR A 93 -7.22 -6.96 7.19
CA TYR A 93 -6.07 -6.19 6.66
C TYR A 93 -6.43 -4.78 6.15
N LEU A 94 -7.71 -4.44 6.06
CA LEU A 94 -8.23 -3.13 5.60
C LEU A 94 -7.70 -2.70 4.21
N TRP A 95 -7.51 -3.67 3.30
CA TRP A 95 -6.91 -3.45 1.98
C TRP A 95 -7.73 -2.57 1.04
N GLU A 96 -9.03 -2.46 1.24
CA GLU A 96 -9.91 -1.51 0.56
C GLU A 96 -9.55 -0.04 0.87
N CYS A 97 -9.00 0.22 2.06
CA CYS A 97 -8.60 1.56 2.48
C CYS A 97 -7.12 1.83 2.21
N ASN A 98 -6.25 0.86 2.50
CA ASN A 98 -4.80 1.06 2.44
C ASN A 98 -4.15 0.53 1.16
N ALA A 99 -4.86 -0.17 0.27
CA ALA A 99 -4.35 -0.73 -0.99
C ALA A 99 -3.05 -1.58 -0.87
N GLY A 100 -2.82 -2.16 0.31
CA GLY A 100 -1.63 -2.95 0.66
C GLY A 100 -0.41 -2.13 1.07
N TYR A 101 -0.53 -0.82 1.24
CA TYR A 101 0.52 0.02 1.84
C TYR A 101 0.62 -0.24 3.34
N THR A 102 1.81 -0.02 3.90
CA THR A 102 2.15 -0.30 5.30
C THR A 102 1.58 0.77 6.24
N THR A 103 0.26 0.85 6.33
CA THR A 103 -0.45 1.70 7.29
C THR A 103 -0.52 1.01 8.65
N ARG A 104 -0.77 1.76 9.73
CA ARG A 104 -1.00 1.19 11.08
C ARG A 104 -2.06 0.08 11.06
N ALA A 105 -3.16 0.30 10.34
CA ALA A 105 -4.22 -0.68 10.14
C ALA A 105 -3.71 -1.98 9.47
N HIS A 106 -2.88 -1.86 8.43
CA HIS A 106 -2.33 -3.03 7.75
C HIS A 106 -1.36 -3.81 8.65
N VAL A 107 -0.51 -3.10 9.41
CA VAL A 107 0.42 -3.72 10.37
C VAL A 107 -0.33 -4.43 11.50
N ALA A 108 -1.40 -3.83 12.02
CA ALA A 108 -2.27 -4.48 13.00
C ALA A 108 -2.92 -5.75 12.42
N GLY A 109 -3.42 -5.70 11.18
CA GLY A 109 -3.95 -6.88 10.49
C GLY A 109 -2.90 -7.98 10.28
N LEU A 110 -1.66 -7.61 9.97
CA LEU A 110 -0.52 -8.52 9.88
C LEU A 110 -0.19 -9.18 11.23
N ALA A 111 -0.24 -8.43 12.33
CA ALA A 111 -0.03 -8.98 13.67
C ALA A 111 -1.13 -9.98 14.06
N ALA A 112 -2.40 -9.63 13.77
CA ALA A 112 -3.55 -10.42 14.14
C ALA A 112 -3.76 -11.67 13.27
N HIS A 113 -3.47 -11.59 11.97
CA HIS A 113 -3.82 -12.63 10.99
C HIS A 113 -2.61 -13.26 10.27
N GLY A 114 -1.40 -12.75 10.51
CA GLY A 114 -0.19 -13.22 9.86
C GLY A 114 -0.08 -12.81 8.39
N VAL A 115 0.98 -13.30 7.73
CA VAL A 115 1.23 -13.02 6.31
C VAL A 115 0.44 -13.95 5.38
N THR A 116 0.02 -13.41 4.24
CA THR A 116 -0.67 -14.16 3.16
C THR A 116 0.19 -14.27 1.90
N ALA A 117 -0.26 -15.05 0.91
CA ALA A 117 0.36 -15.13 -0.41
C ALA A 117 0.34 -13.79 -1.20
N HIS A 118 -0.44 -12.81 -0.74
CA HIS A 118 -0.54 -11.48 -1.34
C HIS A 118 0.47 -10.47 -0.75
N HIS A 119 1.21 -10.85 0.29
CA HIS A 119 2.27 -10.03 0.86
C HIS A 119 3.61 -10.29 0.15
N ARG A 120 4.31 -9.20 -0.22
CA ARG A 120 5.61 -9.24 -0.89
C ARG A 120 6.71 -9.48 0.12
N ARG A 121 7.12 -10.74 0.30
CA ARG A 121 8.08 -11.11 1.35
C ARG A 121 9.44 -10.46 1.16
N SER A 122 9.83 -10.21 -0.10
CA SER A 122 11.09 -9.53 -0.43
C SER A 122 11.17 -8.09 0.10
N PHE A 123 10.03 -7.42 0.32
CA PHE A 123 10.00 -6.03 0.79
C PHE A 123 10.28 -5.90 2.29
N TRP A 124 10.12 -6.99 3.04
CA TRP A 124 10.29 -7.04 4.49
C TRP A 124 11.74 -6.94 4.94
N ARG A 125 12.70 -7.08 4.00
CA ARG A 125 14.15 -6.99 4.29
C ARG A 125 14.67 -5.57 4.48
N ILE A 126 13.83 -4.54 4.33
CA ILE A 126 14.21 -3.13 4.47
C ILE A 126 13.35 -2.51 5.58
N GLY A 127 13.80 -2.60 6.84
CA GLY A 127 13.39 -1.71 7.93
C GLY A 127 11.99 -1.89 8.57
N GLN A 128 11.18 -2.87 8.19
CA GLN A 128 9.83 -3.05 8.74
C GLN A 128 9.75 -4.01 9.95
N LEU A 129 10.85 -4.67 10.30
CA LEU A 129 10.93 -5.59 11.44
C LEU A 129 11.30 -4.93 12.77
N THR A 130 11.70 -3.66 12.77
CA THR A 130 11.93 -2.89 13.99
C THR A 130 10.67 -2.12 14.39
N PHE A 131 9.48 -2.66 14.10
CA PHE A 131 8.31 -2.34 14.90
C PHE A 131 8.27 -3.36 16.02
N ASP A 132 8.71 -2.93 17.19
CA ASP A 132 8.47 -3.65 18.43
C ASP A 132 6.95 -3.74 18.64
N PHE A 133 6.38 -4.90 18.32
CA PHE A 133 4.94 -5.14 18.45
C PHE A 133 4.50 -5.07 19.92
N ASP A 134 5.42 -5.28 20.87
CA ASP A 134 5.11 -5.19 22.30
C ASP A 134 4.85 -3.72 22.69
N SER A 135 5.63 -2.77 22.18
CA SER A 135 5.51 -1.33 22.51
C SER A 135 4.16 -0.68 22.16
N VAL A 136 3.44 -1.21 21.16
CA VAL A 136 2.15 -0.67 20.69
C VAL A 136 0.96 -1.27 21.46
N VAL A 137 1.13 -2.49 21.98
CA VAL A 137 0.07 -3.20 22.72
C VAL A 137 0.12 -2.84 24.21
N THR A 138 1.31 -2.64 24.78
CA THR A 138 1.46 -2.30 26.21
C THR A 138 1.33 -0.80 26.47
N GLY A 139 1.80 0.06 25.56
CA GLY A 139 1.84 1.51 25.79
C GLY A 139 0.47 2.19 25.92
N GLY A 140 -0.58 1.63 25.29
CA GLY A 140 -1.93 2.19 25.38
C GLY A 140 -2.67 1.78 26.66
N ALA A 141 -2.51 0.54 27.10
CA ALA A 141 -3.25 0.02 28.26
C ALA A 141 -2.68 0.52 29.59
N GLU A 142 -1.37 0.71 29.68
CA GLU A 142 -0.71 1.25 30.88
C GLU A 142 -0.97 2.75 31.03
N GLU A 143 -0.90 3.54 29.95
CA GLU A 143 -1.25 4.97 30.00
C GLU A 143 -2.72 5.20 30.34
N GLU A 144 -3.65 4.39 29.80
CA GLU A 144 -5.08 4.51 30.11
C GLU A 144 -5.39 4.10 31.56
N ALA A 145 -4.73 3.06 32.08
CA ALA A 145 -4.87 2.64 33.48
C ALA A 145 -4.25 3.65 34.46
N GLU A 146 -3.12 4.25 34.10
CA GLU A 146 -2.44 5.27 34.92
C GLU A 146 -3.19 6.60 34.90
N LEU A 147 -3.78 7.00 33.77
CA LEU A 147 -4.68 8.16 33.68
C LEU A 147 -5.96 7.93 34.50
N LEU A 148 -6.55 6.73 34.45
CA LEU A 148 -7.72 6.37 35.26
C LEU A 148 -7.38 6.37 36.76
N ALA A 149 -6.21 5.85 37.15
CA ALA A 149 -5.74 5.83 38.54
C ALA A 149 -5.46 7.24 39.07
N GLN A 150 -4.86 8.12 38.25
CA GLN A 150 -4.64 9.53 38.59
C GLN A 150 -5.96 10.31 38.70
N MET A 151 -6.96 10.00 37.86
CA MET A 151 -8.29 10.60 37.96
C MET A 151 -9.06 10.13 39.22
N ILE A 152 -8.88 8.88 39.65
CA ILE A 152 -9.48 8.34 40.89
C ILE A 152 -8.80 8.93 42.14
N ALA A 153 -7.46 9.07 42.13
CA ALA A 153 -6.71 9.65 43.24
C ALA A 153 -6.95 11.17 43.42
N ALA A 154 -7.33 11.88 42.35
CA ALA A 154 -7.66 13.31 42.40
C ALA A 154 -9.07 13.61 42.97
N HIS A 155 -9.85 12.60 43.35
CA HIS A 155 -11.22 12.77 43.86
C HIS A 155 -11.37 12.70 45.39
N ASP A 156 -10.28 12.73 46.15
CA ASP A 156 -10.32 13.06 47.58
C ASP A 156 -10.21 14.58 47.78
N GLY A 157 -11.27 15.29 47.36
CA GLY A 157 -11.53 16.69 47.71
C GLY A 157 -12.15 16.82 49.11
N PRO A 158 -12.03 17.99 49.76
CA PRO A 158 -12.04 18.11 51.22
C PRO A 158 -13.41 17.82 51.86
N GLN A 159 -13.37 17.25 53.07
CA GLN A 159 -14.54 17.10 53.94
C GLN A 159 -15.24 18.46 54.14
N LEU A 160 -16.53 18.51 53.75
CA LEU A 160 -17.42 19.63 54.05
C LEU A 160 -17.61 19.74 55.58
N PRO A 161 -17.58 20.96 56.16
CA PRO A 161 -17.86 21.13 57.58
C PRO A 161 -19.34 20.88 57.88
N PRO A 162 -19.71 20.50 59.11
CA PRO A 162 -21.09 20.22 59.46
C PRO A 162 -21.93 21.49 59.47
N LEU A 163 -23.14 21.39 58.92
CA LEU A 163 -24.11 22.47 58.85
C LEU A 163 -24.64 22.82 60.26
N SER A 164 -24.55 24.10 60.63
CA SER A 164 -25.31 24.74 61.70
C SER A 164 -26.07 25.93 61.14
#